data_AF-A0A8I1UKM2-F1
#
_entry.id   AF-A0A8I1UKM2-F1
#
_cell.length_a   1.000
_cell.length_b   1.000
_cell.length_c   1.000
_cell.angle_alpha   90.00
_cell.angle_beta   90.00
_cell.angle_gamma   90.00
#
_symmetry.space_group_name_H-M   'P 1'
#
loop_
_entity.id
_entity.type
_entity.pdbx_description
1 polymer ?
#
loop_
_entity_poly.entity_id
_entity_poly.type
_entity_poly.pdbx_seq_one_letter_code
_entity_poly.pdbx_strand_id
1 'polypeptide(L)' 'MFRSGKTAYPKIGIWFDEIAGDIHLSIPGHGLSTVNADPQSKRGNPHLFNKLAKALRDEGKPHPPIVEKWGST' A
#
# COMPACT_ATOMS: atom_id res chain seq x y z
N MET A 1 -17.83 -5.58 3.27
CA MET A 1 -18.67 -6.31 2.30
C MET A 1 -18.34 -5.81 0.91
N PHE A 2 -17.88 -6.67 0.00
CA PHE A 2 -17.58 -6.27 -1.39
C PHE A 2 -18.89 -5.94 -2.12
N ARG A 3 -18.88 -4.93 -3.01
CA ARG A 3 -20.07 -4.59 -3.79
C ARG A 3 -20.21 -5.59 -4.93
N SER A 4 -21.16 -6.52 -4.78
CA SER A 4 -21.45 -7.57 -5.78
C SER A 4 -21.67 -6.97 -7.17
N GLY A 5 -21.02 -7.54 -8.19
CA GLY A 5 -21.07 -7.10 -9.58
C GLY A 5 -20.23 -5.87 -9.96
N LYS A 6 -19.61 -5.16 -9.00
CA LYS A 6 -18.79 -3.95 -9.24
C LYS A 6 -17.32 -4.10 -8.82
N THR A 7 -16.94 -5.27 -8.33
CA THR A 7 -15.60 -5.51 -7.77
C THR A 7 -14.78 -6.33 -8.76
N ALA A 8 -13.63 -5.80 -9.17
CA ALA A 8 -12.61 -6.55 -9.91
C ALA A 8 -11.46 -6.94 -8.95
N TYR A 9 -10.80 -8.05 -9.26
CA TYR A 9 -9.68 -8.58 -8.46
C TYR A 9 -8.42 -8.65 -9.32
N PRO A 10 -7.79 -7.50 -9.64
CA PRO A 10 -6.55 -7.52 -10.40
C PRO A 10 -5.42 -8.14 -9.56
N LYS A 11 -4.50 -8.84 -10.22
CA LYS A 11 -3.20 -9.15 -9.62
C LYS A 11 -2.39 -7.87 -9.54
N ILE A 12 -1.90 -7.54 -8.36
CA ILE A 12 -1.05 -6.37 -8.12
C ILE A 12 0.30 -6.83 -7.60
N GLY A 13 1.37 -6.27 -8.16
CA GLY A 13 2.71 -6.38 -7.59
C GLY A 13 2.98 -5.16 -6.71
N ILE A 14 3.53 -5.37 -5.52
CA ILE A 14 3.91 -4.29 -4.62
C ILE A 14 5.33 -4.50 -4.08
N TRP A 15 6.06 -3.42 -3.87
CA TRP A 15 7.37 -3.43 -3.20
C TRP A 15 7.63 -2.11 -2.48
N PHE A 16 8.43 -2.17 -1.42
CA PHE A 16 8.91 -0.99 -0.71
C PHE A 16 10.27 -0.55 -1.27
N ASP A 17 10.40 0.72 -1.61
CA ASP A 17 11.67 1.36 -1.93
C ASP A 17 12.24 1.97 -0.64
N GLU A 18 13.26 1.32 -0.08
CA GLU A 18 13.88 1.72 1.19
C GLU A 18 14.62 3.06 1.11
N ILE A 19 15.03 3.47 -0.10
CA ILE A 19 15.75 4.74 -0.32
C ILE A 19 14.75 5.89 -0.40
N ALA A 20 13.69 5.71 -1.18
CA ALA A 20 12.67 6.74 -1.36
C ALA A 20 11.68 6.81 -0.18
N GLY A 21 11.50 5.72 0.57
CA GLY A 21 10.48 5.62 1.62
C GLY A 21 9.07 5.41 1.07
N ASP A 22 8.94 4.98 -0.18
CA ASP A 22 7.70 4.86 -0.91
C ASP A 22 7.34 3.38 -1.16
N ILE A 23 6.04 3.08 -1.29
CA ILE A 23 5.57 1.79 -1.79
C ILE A 23 5.13 1.96 -3.23
N HIS A 24 5.66 1.11 -4.10
CA HIS A 24 5.30 1.05 -5.50
C HIS A 24 4.24 -0.04 -5.74
N LEU A 25 3.34 0.23 -6.67
CA LEU A 25 2.27 -0.68 -7.09
C LEU A 25 2.29 -0.82 -8.61
N SER A 26 2.32 -2.05 -9.10
CA SER A 26 2.23 -2.37 -10.51
C SER A 26 1.02 -3.24 -10.77
N ILE A 27 0.17 -2.80 -11.69
CA ILE A 27 -0.94 -3.59 -12.22
C ILE A 27 -0.64 -3.82 -13.71
N PRO A 28 -0.53 -5.08 -14.17
CA PRO A 28 -0.24 -5.37 -15.58
C PRO A 28 -1.19 -4.62 -16.52
N GLY A 29 -0.63 -3.83 -17.45
CA GLY A 29 -1.39 -3.04 -18.42
C GLY A 29 -1.89 -1.66 -17.92
N HIS A 30 -1.67 -1.30 -16.65
CA HIS A 30 -2.15 -0.03 -16.07
C HIS A 30 -1.03 0.88 -15.54
N GLY A 31 0.23 0.49 -15.72
CA GLY A 31 1.39 1.29 -15.35
C GLY A 31 1.77 1.19 -13.86
N LEU A 32 2.72 2.05 -13.48
CA LEU A 32 3.28 2.12 -12.14
C LEU A 32 2.64 3.24 -11.33
N SER A 33 2.23 2.94 -10.10
CA SER A 33 1.80 3.92 -9.11
C SER A 33 2.70 3.87 -7.88
N THR A 34 2.72 4.97 -7.13
CA THR A 34 3.53 5.11 -5.93
C THR A 34 2.71 5.76 -4.83
N VAL A 35 2.86 5.27 -3.60
CA VAL A 35 2.17 5.79 -2.42
C VAL A 35 3.15 5.92 -1.26
N ASN A 36 2.96 6.94 -0.43
CA ASN A 36 3.81 7.19 0.72
C ASN A 36 3.03 7.57 1.98
N ALA A 37 3.76 7.65 3.11
CA ALA A 37 3.20 7.88 4.43
C ALA A 37 2.90 9.36 4.74
N ASP A 38 3.36 10.30 3.92
CA ASP A 38 3.21 11.74 4.18
C ASP A 38 1.85 12.24 3.67
N PRO A 39 0.90 12.62 4.54
CA PRO A 39 -0.42 13.10 4.11
C PRO A 39 -0.38 14.42 3.33
N GLN A 40 0.72 15.18 3.39
CA GLN A 40 0.87 16.43 2.64
C GLN A 40 1.42 16.21 1.23
N SER A 41 1.92 15.01 0.93
CA SER A 41 2.43 14.67 -0.40
C SER A 41 1.29 14.45 -1.40
N LYS A 42 1.54 14.76 -2.68
CA LYS A 42 0.62 14.40 -3.79
C LYS A 42 0.40 12.88 -3.90
N ARG A 43 1.35 12.09 -3.41
CA ARG A 43 1.29 10.61 -3.34
C ARG A 43 0.96 10.11 -1.93
N GLY A 44 0.58 11.03 -1.05
CA GLY A 44 0.29 10.81 0.35
C GLY A 44 -1.00 10.05 0.57
N ASN A 45 -0.89 8.82 1.06
CA ASN A 45 -2.04 8.10 1.58
C ASN A 45 -1.59 7.21 2.74
N PRO A 46 -1.47 7.76 3.96
CA PRO A 46 -0.91 7.06 5.11
C PRO A 46 -1.67 5.77 5.44
N HIS A 47 -2.99 5.77 5.24
CA HIS A 47 -3.83 4.61 5.51
C HIS A 47 -3.62 3.48 4.49
N LEU A 48 -3.57 3.81 3.19
CA LEU A 48 -3.25 2.82 2.17
C LEU A 48 -1.82 2.32 2.33
N PHE A 49 -0.86 3.23 2.54
CA PHE A 49 0.54 2.89 2.79
C PHE A 49 0.69 1.88 3.92
N ASN A 50 0.03 2.10 5.06
CA ASN A 50 0.09 1.16 6.20
C ASN A 50 -0.50 -0.22 5.87
N LYS A 51 -1.56 -0.28 5.05
CA LYS A 51 -2.14 -1.57 4.62
C LYS A 51 -1.19 -2.34 3.71
N LEU A 52 -0.55 -1.65 2.77
CA LEU A 52 0.42 -2.27 1.86
C LEU A 52 1.69 -2.70 2.61
N ALA A 53 2.14 -1.90 3.58
CA ALA A 53 3.25 -2.26 4.46
C ALA A 53 2.96 -3.56 5.22
N LYS A 54 1.74 -3.72 5.76
CA LYS A 54 1.30 -4.98 6.39
C LYS A 54 1.28 -6.14 5.41
N ALA A 55 0.76 -5.95 4.20
CA ALA A 55 0.77 -6.99 3.18
C ALA A 55 2.21 -7.43 2.81
N LEU A 56 3.14 -6.49 2.69
CA LEU A 56 4.56 -6.80 2.46
C LEU A 56 5.17 -7.58 3.63
N ARG A 57 4.92 -7.17 4.87
CA ARG A 57 5.36 -7.90 6.08
C ARG A 57 4.83 -9.33 6.09
N ASP A 58 3.54 -9.50 5.86
CA ASP A 58 2.87 -10.80 5.95
C ASP A 58 3.39 -11.78 4.88
N GLU A 59 3.89 -11.27 3.75
CA GLU A 59 4.56 -12.02 2.68
C GLU A 59 6.10 -12.11 2.83
N GLY A 60 6.66 -11.65 3.96
CA GLY A 60 8.09 -11.69 4.27
C GLY A 60 8.95 -10.81 3.34
N LYS A 61 8.40 -9.72 2.81
CA LYS A 61 9.10 -8.77 1.94
C LYS A 61 9.62 -7.56 2.72
N PRO A 62 10.62 -6.82 2.21
CA PRO A 62 11.00 -5.53 2.76
C PRO A 62 9.79 -4.62 2.91
N HIS A 63 9.66 -3.99 4.07
CA HIS A 63 8.52 -3.15 4.41
C HIS A 63 8.95 -2.01 5.35
N PRO A 64 8.25 -0.87 5.33
CA PRO A 64 8.51 0.21 6.27
C PRO A 64 8.05 -0.18 7.69
N PRO A 65 8.48 0.56 8.72
CA PRO A 65 7.91 0.43 10.06
C PRO A 65 6.38 0.63 10.03
N ILE A 66 5.65 -0.33 10.59
CA ILE A 66 4.18 -0.30 10.64
C ILE A 66 3.76 0.41 11.92
N VAL A 67 2.98 1.48 11.81
CA VAL A 67 2.35 2.12 12.97
C VAL A 67 1.02 1.44 13.24
N GLU A 68 0.98 0.62 14.29
CA GLU A 68 -0.28 0.06 14.80
C GLU A 68 -1.01 1.08 15.67
N LYS A 69 -1.68 2.05 15.04
CA LYS A 69 -2.73 2.79 15.77
C LYS A 69 -3.97 1.91 15.85
N TRP A 70 -4.04 1.14 16.93
CA TRP A 70 -5.29 0.53 17.40
C TRP A 70 -6.20 1.65 17.89
N GLY A 71 -7.27 1.92 17.14
CA GLY A 71 -8.39 2.70 17.65
C GLY A 71 -9.12 1.88 18.71
N SER A 72 -8.61 1.92 19.94
CA SER A 72 -9.40 1.78 21.15
C SER A 72 -9.92 3.17 21.49
N THR A 73 -11.10 3.53 21.00
CA THR A 73 -12.02 4.47 21.67
C THR A 73 -13.41 4.28 21.12
#